data_AF-A0A7V9J530-F1
#
_entry.id   AF-A0A7V9J530-F1
#
_cell.length_a   1.000
_cell.length_b   1.000
_cell.length_c   1.000
_cell.angle_alpha   90.00
_cell.angle_beta   90.00
_cell.angle_gamma   90.00
#
_symmetry.space_group_name_H-M   'P 1'
#
loop_
_entity.id
_entity.type
_entity.pdbx_description
1 polymer ?
#
loop_
_entity_poly.entity_id
_entity_poly.type
_entity_poly.pdbx_seq_one_letter_code
_entity_poly.pdbx_strand_id
1 'polypeptide(L)'
;FGQNTAAELQRKMWLLKDELRRDHSVQFKWHDPKATLVEGLASRGDRRMGAVIETVWRNGGTFQEWSEHFDLSLWADAMAAHGLSVDDVAYRHRHQDEVLPWDHLSAGLHKDFLWQDWRDALDEVGLEDCRWTPCYDCGACTGYSIEHVVASATPPAGGSQGTGQELDWRPTPVPVHLGSRP
;
A
#
# COMPACT_ATOMS: atom_id res chain seq x y z
N PHE A 1 -5.45 11.95 -3.97
CA PHE A 1 -4.27 12.52 -3.26
C PHE A 1 -2.97 12.28 -4.01
N GLY A 2 -1.98 13.16 -3.84
CA GLY A 2 -0.59 12.98 -4.30
C GLY A 2 0.29 12.32 -3.25
N GLN A 3 1.38 11.67 -3.65
CA GLN A 3 2.39 11.20 -2.70
C GLN A 3 3.07 12.40 -2.04
N ASN A 4 3.38 12.30 -0.74
CA ASN A 4 4.23 13.30 -0.09
C ASN A 4 5.60 13.33 -0.77
N THR A 5 6.19 14.52 -0.93
CA THR A 5 7.49 14.65 -1.59
C THR A 5 8.57 13.91 -0.80
N ALA A 6 9.65 13.51 -1.47
CA ALA A 6 10.78 12.85 -0.79
C ALA A 6 11.34 13.74 0.35
N ALA A 7 11.36 15.06 0.15
CA ALA A 7 11.77 16.02 1.17
C ALA A 7 10.82 16.02 2.38
N GLU A 8 9.51 15.96 2.16
CA GLU A 8 8.52 15.92 3.24
C GLU A 8 8.55 14.59 4.00
N LEU A 9 8.68 13.46 3.29
CA LEU A 9 8.87 12.15 3.91
C LEU A 9 10.12 12.14 4.79
N GLN A 10 11.24 12.64 4.26
CA GLN A 10 12.49 12.77 5.01
C GLN A 10 12.32 13.64 6.25
N ARG A 11 11.63 14.79 6.15
CA ARG A 11 11.34 15.67 7.29
C ARG A 11 10.55 14.94 8.39
N LYS A 12 9.48 14.23 8.02
CA LYS A 12 8.65 13.44 8.95
C LYS A 12 9.44 12.34 9.64
N MET A 13 10.28 11.63 8.89
CA MET A 13 11.14 10.59 9.45
C MET A 13 12.15 11.16 10.45
N TRP A 14 12.77 12.30 10.16
CA TRP A 14 13.70 12.94 11.09
C TRP A 14 13.03 13.41 12.36
N LEU A 15 11.80 13.92 12.27
CA LEU A 15 11.01 14.29 13.44
C LEU A 15 10.77 13.09 14.37
N LEU A 16 10.31 11.97 13.80
CA LEU A 16 10.09 10.73 14.56
C LEU A 16 11.39 10.16 15.13
N LYS A 17 12.46 10.19 14.36
CA LYS A 17 13.77 9.68 14.78
C LYS A 17 14.36 10.50 15.92
N ASP A 18 14.17 11.82 15.93
CA ASP A 18 14.65 12.69 17.00
C ASP A 18 13.86 12.46 18.30
N GLU A 19 12.53 12.37 18.21
CA GLU A 19 11.66 12.10 19.37
C GLU A 19 11.96 10.72 19.99
N LEU A 20 12.06 9.69 19.16
CA LEU A 20 12.30 8.31 19.60
C LEU A 20 13.76 8.05 20.00
N ARG A 21 14.67 9.02 19.82
CA ARG A 21 16.11 8.83 20.08
C ARG A 21 16.42 8.42 21.52
N ARG A 22 15.58 8.86 22.47
CA ARG A 22 15.74 8.59 23.92
C ARG A 22 14.94 7.37 24.39
N ASP A 23 14.03 6.87 23.57
CA ASP A 23 13.21 5.71 23.91
C ASP A 23 13.79 4.45 23.30
N HIS A 24 14.57 3.73 24.12
CA HIS A 24 15.20 2.47 23.71
C HIS A 24 14.24 1.28 23.65
N SER A 25 12.96 1.46 24.04
CA SER A 25 11.94 0.42 23.95
C SER A 25 11.29 0.32 22.57
N VAL A 26 11.48 1.34 21.72
CA VAL A 26 10.87 1.42 20.38
C VAL A 26 11.89 1.13 19.29
N GLN A 27 11.61 0.12 18.45
CA GLN A 27 12.37 -0.12 17.23
C GLN A 27 11.73 0.63 16.06
N PHE A 28 12.35 1.74 15.64
CA PHE A 28 11.88 2.50 14.47
C PHE A 28 12.50 1.97 13.18
N LYS A 29 11.66 1.54 12.23
CA LYS A 29 12.04 1.13 10.87
C LYS A 29 11.38 2.05 9.86
N TRP A 30 12.07 2.34 8.76
CA TRP A 30 11.59 3.20 7.70
C TRP A 30 12.16 2.77 6.35
N HIS A 31 11.47 3.15 5.26
CA HIS A 31 11.96 3.02 3.89
C HIS A 31 12.69 4.29 3.46
N ASP A 32 13.65 4.18 2.54
CA ASP A 32 14.32 5.34 1.96
C ASP A 32 13.32 6.18 1.14
N PRO A 33 13.11 7.48 1.43
CA PRO A 33 12.23 8.36 0.66
C PRO A 33 12.49 8.35 -0.85
N LYS A 34 13.74 8.12 -1.28
CA LYS A 34 14.09 8.04 -2.69
C LYS A 34 13.58 6.75 -3.35
N ALA A 35 13.68 5.62 -2.66
CA ALA A 35 13.12 4.35 -3.13
C ALA A 35 11.58 4.44 -3.16
N THR A 36 10.97 4.97 -2.10
CA THR A 36 9.52 5.22 -2.04
C THR A 36 9.04 6.13 -3.18
N LEU A 37 9.85 7.09 -3.64
CA LEU A 37 9.51 7.89 -4.82
C LEU A 37 9.39 7.03 -6.08
N VAL A 38 10.36 6.15 -6.32
CA VAL A 38 10.37 5.26 -7.48
C VAL A 38 9.22 4.24 -7.42
N GLU A 39 8.94 3.68 -6.25
CA GLU A 39 7.76 2.84 -6.00
C GLU A 39 6.47 3.61 -6.34
N GLY A 40 6.41 4.89 -5.95
CA GLY A 40 5.32 5.80 -6.29
C GLY A 40 5.18 6.03 -7.79
N LEU A 41 6.28 6.24 -8.52
CA LEU A 41 6.28 6.37 -9.97
C LEU A 41 5.76 5.09 -10.65
N ALA A 42 6.23 3.93 -10.21
CA ALA A 42 5.83 2.63 -10.77
C ALA A 42 4.35 2.31 -10.49
N SER A 43 3.88 2.59 -9.27
CA SER A 43 2.52 2.27 -8.84
C SER A 43 1.48 3.25 -9.36
N ARG A 44 1.87 4.51 -9.61
CA ARG A 44 0.96 5.60 -9.97
C ARG A 44 1.06 6.04 -11.43
N GLY A 45 2.07 5.54 -12.14
CA GLY A 45 2.27 5.82 -13.55
C GLY A 45 1.32 5.03 -14.44
N ASP A 46 1.16 5.53 -15.67
CA ASP A 46 0.49 4.79 -16.73
C ASP A 46 1.47 3.97 -17.58
N ARG A 47 0.98 3.37 -18.66
CA ARG A 47 1.75 2.55 -19.60
C ARG A 47 3.05 3.19 -20.09
N ARG A 48 3.19 4.53 -20.06
CA ARG A 48 4.43 5.24 -20.43
C ARG A 48 5.59 4.87 -19.50
N MET A 49 5.32 4.47 -18.26
CA MET A 49 6.35 3.99 -17.33
C MET A 49 7.07 2.74 -17.84
N GLY A 50 6.46 1.95 -18.74
CA GLY A 50 7.14 0.80 -19.34
C GLY A 50 8.44 1.18 -20.06
N ALA A 51 8.42 2.28 -20.84
CA ALA A 51 9.59 2.77 -21.55
C ALA A 51 10.66 3.34 -20.59
N VAL A 52 10.22 3.95 -19.49
CA VAL A 52 11.11 4.44 -18.42
C VAL A 52 11.83 3.28 -17.77
N ILE A 53 11.10 2.25 -17.32
CA ILE A 53 11.66 1.04 -16.70
C ILE A 53 12.64 0.35 -17.63
N GLU A 54 12.29 0.21 -18.91
CA GLU A 54 13.20 -0.34 -19.92
C GLU A 54 14.49 0.48 -20.04
N THR A 55 14.39 1.80 -20.03
CA THR A 55 15.55 2.70 -20.13
C THR A 55 16.44 2.61 -18.91
N VAL A 56 15.87 2.58 -17.71
CA VAL A 56 16.60 2.35 -16.45
C VAL A 56 17.37 1.03 -16.53
N TRP A 57 16.70 -0.05 -16.96
CA TRP A 57 17.34 -1.36 -17.13
C TRP A 57 18.48 -1.33 -18.16
N ARG A 58 18.26 -0.72 -19.34
CA ARG A 58 19.29 -0.61 -20.39
C ARG A 58 20.52 0.19 -19.94
N ASN A 59 20.33 1.13 -19.02
CA ASN A 59 21.39 1.94 -18.44
C ASN A 59 22.06 1.27 -17.22
N GLY A 60 21.78 -0.01 -16.96
CA GLY A 60 22.41 -0.78 -15.89
C GLY A 60 21.65 -0.78 -14.56
N GLY A 61 20.45 -0.20 -14.50
CA GLY A 61 19.59 -0.18 -13.33
C GLY A 61 18.93 -1.54 -13.06
N THR A 62 19.71 -2.54 -12.67
CA THR A 62 19.24 -3.83 -12.18
C THR A 62 19.13 -3.82 -10.65
N PHE A 63 18.27 -4.68 -10.08
CA PHE A 63 18.06 -4.80 -8.63
C PHE A 63 17.75 -3.47 -7.92
N GLN A 64 16.97 -2.59 -8.54
CA GLN A 64 16.67 -1.25 -8.02
C GLN A 64 15.82 -1.23 -6.74
N GLU A 65 15.35 -2.38 -6.27
CA GLU A 65 14.70 -2.54 -4.96
C GLU A 65 15.74 -2.71 -3.82
N TRP A 66 17.00 -3.01 -4.15
CA TRP A 66 18.04 -3.31 -3.17
C TRP A 66 18.90 -2.07 -2.97
N SER A 67 19.02 -1.63 -1.72
CA SER A 67 19.64 -0.35 -1.35
C SER A 67 21.05 -0.15 -1.90
N GLU A 68 21.83 -1.22 -2.02
CA GLU A 68 23.20 -1.23 -2.55
C GLU A 68 23.29 -1.05 -4.07
N HIS A 69 22.18 -1.23 -4.80
CA HIS A 69 22.10 -1.11 -6.25
C HIS A 69 21.20 0.04 -6.70
N PHE A 70 20.40 0.58 -5.80
CA PHE A 70 19.45 1.64 -6.10
C PHE A 70 20.15 2.93 -6.51
N ASP A 71 19.77 3.46 -7.68
CA ASP A 71 20.24 4.73 -8.19
C ASP A 71 19.09 5.57 -8.74
N LEU A 72 18.71 6.59 -7.97
CA LEU A 72 17.64 7.51 -8.35
C LEU A 72 17.95 8.31 -9.63
N SER A 73 19.23 8.54 -9.96
CA SER A 73 19.61 9.31 -11.14
C SER A 73 19.18 8.62 -12.44
N LEU A 74 19.28 7.27 -12.49
CA LEU A 74 18.81 6.48 -13.63
C LEU A 74 17.32 6.70 -13.90
N TRP A 75 16.51 6.80 -12.84
CA TRP A 75 15.07 7.05 -12.96
C TRP A 75 14.77 8.48 -13.38
N ALA A 76 15.48 9.47 -12.81
CA ALA A 76 15.31 10.87 -13.19
C ALA A 76 15.68 11.10 -14.66
N ASP A 77 16.81 10.55 -15.12
CA ASP A 77 17.28 10.66 -16.49
C ASP A 77 16.34 9.95 -17.47
N ALA A 78 15.86 8.74 -17.11
CA ALA A 78 14.90 8.01 -17.94
C ALA A 78 13.56 8.75 -18.04
N MET A 79 13.04 9.29 -16.94
CA MET A 79 11.81 10.12 -16.95
C MET A 79 11.98 11.33 -17.87
N ALA A 80 13.09 12.06 -17.75
CA ALA A 80 13.39 13.22 -18.60
C ALA A 80 13.50 12.84 -20.09
N ALA A 81 14.15 11.71 -20.40
CA ALA A 81 14.28 11.20 -21.77
C ALA A 81 12.93 10.87 -22.42
N HIS A 82 11.94 10.47 -21.63
CA HIS A 82 10.57 10.17 -22.09
C HIS A 82 9.59 11.35 -21.92
N GLY A 83 10.09 12.53 -21.56
CA GLY A 83 9.25 13.73 -21.39
C GLY A 83 8.23 13.61 -20.25
N LEU A 84 8.56 12.84 -19.21
CA LEU A 84 7.71 12.64 -18.04
C LEU A 84 8.24 13.43 -16.84
N SER A 85 7.31 13.97 -16.06
CA SER A 85 7.61 14.68 -14.81
C SER A 85 7.26 13.82 -13.60
N VAL A 86 8.13 13.85 -12.60
CA VAL A 86 7.86 13.27 -11.27
C VAL A 86 6.65 13.93 -10.62
N ASP A 87 6.51 15.24 -10.76
CA ASP A 87 5.40 16.00 -10.18
C ASP A 87 4.05 15.50 -10.73
N ASP A 88 3.96 15.30 -12.05
CA ASP A 88 2.73 14.89 -12.72
C ASP A 88 2.33 13.45 -12.38
N VAL A 89 3.32 12.57 -12.22
CA VAL A 89 3.09 11.14 -11.99
C VAL A 89 2.86 10.83 -10.51
N ALA A 90 3.77 11.26 -9.63
CA ALA A 90 3.77 10.88 -8.22
C ALA A 90 3.05 11.91 -7.32
N TYR A 91 3.40 13.20 -7.44
CA TYR A 91 3.02 14.22 -6.45
C TYR A 91 1.70 14.92 -6.73
N ARG A 92 1.22 14.91 -7.97
CA ARG A 92 -0.07 15.53 -8.31
C ARG A 92 -1.23 14.88 -7.57
N HIS A 93 -2.10 15.71 -7.02
CA HIS A 93 -3.38 15.26 -6.50
C HIS A 93 -4.30 14.79 -7.63
N ARG A 94 -4.87 13.59 -7.45
CA ARG A 94 -5.91 13.03 -8.31
C ARG A 94 -7.30 13.51 -7.85
N HIS A 95 -8.19 13.72 -8.80
CA HIS A 95 -9.58 14.13 -8.56
C HIS A 95 -10.54 12.93 -8.63
N GLN A 96 -11.75 13.08 -8.08
CA GLN A 96 -12.76 12.02 -8.02
C GLN A 96 -13.08 11.44 -9.40
N ASP A 97 -13.33 12.33 -10.35
CA ASP A 97 -13.81 11.98 -11.70
C ASP A 97 -12.67 11.69 -12.68
N GLU A 98 -11.43 11.63 -12.19
CA GLU A 98 -10.27 11.33 -13.03
C GLU A 98 -10.23 9.84 -13.38
N VAL A 99 -9.90 9.55 -14.64
CA VAL A 99 -9.53 8.19 -15.07
C VAL A 99 -8.12 7.89 -14.59
N LEU A 100 -7.99 6.98 -13.64
CA LEU A 100 -6.71 6.60 -13.05
C LEU A 100 -6.03 5.54 -13.91
N PRO A 101 -4.69 5.53 -14.00
CA PRO A 101 -3.96 4.51 -14.74
C PRO A 101 -4.29 3.06 -14.35
N TRP A 102 -4.67 2.85 -13.09
CA TRP A 102 -5.03 1.54 -12.52
C TRP A 102 -6.54 1.30 -12.43
N ASP A 103 -7.41 2.15 -13.00
CA ASP A 103 -8.87 1.96 -12.96
C ASP A 103 -9.34 0.66 -13.63
N HIS A 104 -8.51 0.06 -14.48
CA HIS A 104 -8.78 -1.24 -15.12
C HIS A 104 -8.48 -2.44 -14.20
N LEU A 105 -7.90 -2.21 -13.03
CA LEU A 105 -7.64 -3.21 -12.01
C LEU A 105 -8.75 -3.18 -10.98
N SER A 106 -9.20 -4.36 -10.54
CA SER A 106 -10.13 -4.49 -9.43
C SER A 106 -9.43 -5.14 -8.24
N ALA A 107 -9.43 -4.44 -7.11
CA ALA A 107 -9.05 -4.99 -5.81
C ALA A 107 -10.26 -5.55 -5.03
N GLY A 108 -11.43 -5.61 -5.67
CA GLY A 108 -12.66 -6.03 -5.02
C GLY A 108 -13.42 -4.95 -4.26
N LEU A 109 -12.95 -3.69 -4.33
CA LEU A 109 -13.60 -2.54 -3.70
C LEU A 109 -14.16 -1.59 -4.75
N HIS A 110 -15.29 -0.96 -4.45
CA HIS A 110 -15.87 0.06 -5.31
C HIS A 110 -15.08 1.37 -5.25
N LYS A 111 -14.95 2.05 -6.39
CA LYS A 111 -14.14 3.28 -6.53
C LYS A 111 -14.71 4.45 -5.71
N ASP A 112 -16.02 4.56 -5.65
CA ASP A 112 -16.74 5.55 -4.84
C ASP A 112 -16.54 5.30 -3.33
N PHE A 113 -16.55 4.04 -2.88
CA PHE A 113 -16.18 3.69 -1.51
C PHE A 113 -14.75 4.14 -1.19
N LEU A 114 -13.75 3.80 -2.02
CA LEU A 114 -12.37 4.22 -1.81
C LEU A 114 -12.19 5.74 -1.79
N TRP A 115 -12.98 6.47 -2.57
CA TRP A 115 -12.98 7.92 -2.57
C TRP A 115 -13.55 8.49 -1.26
N GLN A 116 -14.66 7.93 -0.77
CA GLN A 116 -15.27 8.35 0.48
C GLN A 116 -14.36 8.02 1.67
N ASP A 117 -13.79 6.81 1.73
CA ASP A 117 -12.84 6.39 2.77
C ASP A 117 -11.61 7.33 2.84
N TRP A 118 -11.11 7.76 1.67
CA TRP A 118 -10.06 8.78 1.63
C TRP A 118 -10.48 10.14 2.21
N ARG A 119 -11.72 10.58 1.96
CA ARG A 119 -12.25 11.84 2.52
C ARG A 119 -12.42 11.73 4.03
N ASP A 120 -12.99 10.63 4.50
CA ASP A 120 -13.19 10.35 5.92
C ASP A 120 -11.84 10.33 6.65
N ALA A 121 -10.81 9.74 6.05
CA ALA A 121 -9.45 9.77 6.59
C ALA A 121 -8.86 11.18 6.71
N LEU A 122 -9.22 12.11 5.82
CA LEU A 122 -8.82 13.52 5.94
C LEU A 122 -9.58 14.26 7.05
N ASP A 123 -10.82 13.84 7.31
CA ASP A 123 -11.66 14.36 8.39
C ASP A 123 -11.42 13.62 9.73
N GLU A 124 -10.38 12.78 9.80
CA GLU A 124 -10.01 11.97 10.96
C GLU A 124 -11.12 11.01 11.43
N VAL A 125 -12.00 10.61 10.50
CA VAL A 125 -13.08 9.66 10.72
C VAL A 125 -12.57 8.25 10.40
N GLY A 126 -12.54 7.40 11.43
CA GLY A 126 -12.17 6.00 11.27
C GLY A 126 -13.32 5.15 10.75
N LEU A 127 -12.98 4.10 9.98
CA LEU A 127 -13.93 3.08 9.55
C LEU A 127 -14.08 2.00 10.64
N GLU A 128 -15.30 1.77 11.11
CA GLU A 128 -15.57 0.70 12.09
C GLU A 128 -15.58 -0.67 11.40
N ASP A 129 -15.52 -1.74 12.19
CA ASP A 129 -15.53 -3.10 11.66
C ASP A 129 -16.90 -3.52 11.14
N CYS A 130 -16.98 -3.72 9.82
CA CYS A 130 -18.20 -4.12 9.13
C CYS A 130 -18.68 -5.55 9.45
N ARG A 131 -17.95 -6.34 10.26
CA ARG A 131 -18.44 -7.61 10.81
C ARG A 131 -19.48 -7.42 11.89
N TRP A 132 -19.48 -6.26 12.56
CA TRP A 132 -20.28 -5.98 13.75
C TRP A 132 -21.16 -4.73 13.62
N THR A 133 -21.01 -3.99 12.53
CA THR A 133 -21.76 -2.79 12.19
C THR A 133 -22.52 -3.00 10.87
N PRO A 134 -23.51 -2.16 10.55
CA PRO A 134 -24.16 -2.21 9.23
C PRO A 134 -23.15 -2.10 8.08
N CYS A 135 -23.41 -2.84 7.00
CA CYS A 135 -22.53 -2.88 5.83
C CYS A 135 -22.36 -1.50 5.18
N TYR A 136 -21.12 -1.14 4.84
CA TYR A 136 -20.78 0.08 4.09
C TYR A 136 -20.96 -0.04 2.58
N ASP A 137 -21.32 -1.22 2.09
CA ASP A 137 -21.38 -1.57 0.67
C ASP A 137 -20.07 -1.27 -0.08
N CYS A 138 -18.93 -1.65 0.51
CA CYS A 138 -17.61 -1.37 -0.05
C CYS A 138 -17.27 -2.19 -1.31
N GLY A 139 -18.10 -3.18 -1.67
CA GLY A 139 -17.90 -4.08 -2.80
C GLY A 139 -17.20 -5.41 -2.46
N ALA A 140 -16.49 -5.49 -1.33
CA ALA A 140 -15.69 -6.68 -0.99
C ALA A 140 -16.54 -7.95 -0.85
N CYS A 141 -17.66 -7.86 -0.13
CA CYS A 141 -18.52 -9.02 0.12
C CYS A 141 -19.51 -9.30 -1.02
N THR A 142 -20.17 -8.24 -1.48
CA THR A 142 -21.21 -8.30 -2.51
C THR A 142 -20.64 -8.70 -3.87
N GLY A 143 -19.45 -8.20 -4.25
CA GLY A 143 -18.81 -8.49 -5.53
C GLY A 143 -18.38 -9.95 -5.71
N TYR A 144 -18.08 -10.66 -4.61
CA TYR A 144 -17.61 -12.05 -4.64
C TYR A 144 -18.57 -13.05 -3.99
N SER A 145 -19.75 -12.61 -3.55
CA SER A 145 -20.70 -13.45 -2.81
C SER A 145 -20.05 -14.16 -1.61
N ILE A 146 -19.22 -13.42 -0.87
CA ILE A 146 -18.54 -13.92 0.33
C ILE A 146 -19.27 -13.44 1.57
N GLU A 147 -19.23 -14.27 2.61
CA GLU A 147 -19.81 -13.97 3.91
C GLU A 147 -18.72 -13.97 4.99
N HIS A 148 -18.90 -13.13 6.00
CA HIS A 148 -18.04 -13.14 7.16
C HIS A 148 -18.23 -14.44 7.97
N VAL A 149 -17.15 -15.19 8.18
CA VAL A 149 -17.12 -16.27 9.17
C VAL A 149 -16.44 -15.75 10.43
N VAL A 150 -17.21 -15.54 11.48
CA VAL A 150 -16.73 -15.07 12.79
C VAL A 150 -16.76 -16.20 13.81
N ALA A 151 -15.72 -16.30 14.65
CA ALA A 151 -15.64 -17.32 15.70
C ALA A 151 -16.53 -17.03 16.92
N SER A 152 -16.93 -15.76 17.10
CA SER A 152 -17.78 -15.27 18.18
C SER A 152 -19.08 -14.69 17.61
N ALA A 153 -20.14 -14.61 18.41
CA ALA A 153 -21.37 -13.87 18.07
C ALA A 153 -21.37 -12.43 18.61
N THR A 154 -20.34 -12.06 19.38
CA THR A 154 -20.21 -10.75 20.03
C THR A 154 -18.88 -10.10 19.62
N PRO A 155 -18.84 -8.78 19.35
CA PRO A 155 -17.59 -8.08 19.10
C PRO A 155 -16.64 -8.17 20.30
N PRO A 156 -15.30 -8.20 20.08
CA PRO A 156 -14.33 -8.18 21.15
C PRO A 156 -14.43 -6.88 21.98
N ALA A 157 -14.19 -6.98 23.28
CA ALA A 157 -14.16 -5.82 24.17
C ALA A 157 -13.01 -4.89 23.75
N GLY A 158 -13.35 -3.73 23.18
CA GLY A 158 -12.37 -2.76 22.65
C GLY A 158 -12.51 -2.44 21.16
N GLY A 159 -13.52 -2.99 20.47
CA GLY A 159 -13.65 -2.83 19.03
C GLY A 159 -12.60 -3.65 18.28
N SER A 160 -12.57 -3.51 16.96
CA SER A 160 -11.74 -4.29 16.06
C SER A 160 -10.26 -3.96 16.18
N GLN A 161 -9.63 -4.50 17.20
CA GLN A 161 -8.20 -4.75 17.21
C GLN A 161 -8.03 -6.17 16.67
N GLY A 162 -7.11 -6.32 15.71
CA GLY A 162 -6.90 -7.51 14.89
C GLY A 162 -7.06 -8.83 15.66
N THR A 163 -7.55 -9.84 14.94
CA THR A 163 -7.81 -11.20 15.43
C THR A 163 -6.79 -11.61 16.50
N GLY A 164 -7.17 -11.53 17.76
CA GLY A 164 -6.51 -12.26 18.83
C GLY A 164 -6.69 -13.72 18.48
N GLN A 165 -5.70 -14.31 17.80
CA GLN A 165 -5.62 -15.75 17.69
C GLN A 165 -5.44 -16.26 19.11
N GLU A 166 -6.45 -16.94 19.64
CA GLU A 166 -6.25 -17.77 20.81
C GLU A 166 -5.28 -18.90 20.42
N LEU A 167 -4.11 -18.90 21.05
CA LEU A 167 -3.03 -19.87 20.83
C LEU A 167 -3.35 -21.26 21.40
N ASP A 168 -4.55 -21.46 21.94
CA ASP A 168 -5.01 -22.72 22.51
C ASP A 168 -5.85 -23.57 21.54
N TRP A 169 -6.15 -23.06 20.34
CA TRP A 169 -6.78 -23.86 19.30
C TRP A 169 -5.84 -24.96 18.85
N ARG A 170 -6.11 -26.18 19.31
CA ARG A 170 -5.54 -27.41 18.75
C ARG A 170 -6.46 -27.88 17.61
N PRO A 171 -6.18 -27.58 16.34
CA PRO A 171 -6.95 -28.17 15.25
C PRO A 171 -6.74 -29.70 15.29
N THR A 172 -7.81 -30.45 15.07
CA THR A 172 -7.69 -31.86 14.70
C THR A 172 -6.75 -31.92 13.49
N PRO A 173 -5.66 -32.69 13.53
CA PRO A 173 -4.71 -32.73 12.43
C PRO A 173 -5.44 -33.13 11.15
N VAL A 174 -5.41 -32.29 10.13
CA VAL A 174 -5.84 -32.68 8.77
C VAL A 174 -4.69 -33.50 8.20
N PRO A 175 -4.85 -34.82 7.99
CA PRO A 175 -3.75 -35.65 7.51
C PRO A 175 -3.42 -35.25 6.07
N VAL A 176 -2.20 -34.74 5.86
CA VAL A 176 -1.65 -34.48 4.53
C VAL A 176 -0.82 -35.69 4.13
N HIS A 177 -1.30 -36.43 3.13
CA HIS A 177 -0.53 -37.52 2.53
C HIS A 177 0.37 -36.95 1.44
N LEU A 178 1.68 -36.92 1.71
CA LEU A 178 2.67 -36.59 0.69
C LEU A 178 2.80 -37.79 -0.26
N GLY A 179 2.32 -37.62 -1.49
CA GLY A 179 2.58 -38.60 -2.56
C GLY A 179 4.08 -38.62 -2.89
N SER A 180 4.64 -39.82 -3.09
CA SER A 180 5.99 -39.97 -3.62
C SER A 180 6.03 -39.36 -5.03
N ARG A 181 6.98 -38.43 -5.25
CA ARG A 181 7.24 -37.86 -6.58
C ARG A 181 7.52 -38.98 -7.59
N PRO A 182 7.06 -38.83 -8.86
CA PRO A 182 7.40 -39.75 -9.93
C PRO A 182 8.91 -39.75 -10.25
#